data_AF-A0A979FFG4-F1
#
_entry.id   AF-A0A979FFG4-F1
#
_cell.length_a   1.000
_cell.length_b   1.000
_cell.length_c   1.000
_cell.angle_alpha   90.00
_cell.angle_beta   90.00
_cell.angle_gamma   90.00
#
_symmetry.space_group_name_H-M   'P 1'
#
loop_
_entity.id
_entity.type
_entity.pdbx_description
1 polymer ?
#
loop_
_entity_poly.entity_id
_entity_poly.type
_entity_poly.pdbx_seq_one_letter_code
_entity_poly.pdbx_strand_id
1 'polypeptide(L)'
;MCRVKRFEGCIRTAAGVEALAAVAASASLTIRHKAPLNLSVLRGKYIYLSVYTIVTATAVSAVPLPDTPPPLLFVMVSTAGSWEAVARTVQAYAPSSKRYAAISLSKRELSAEEERRLLALLHQEGIRTSDTGASCSDIDDVGWRRLRICDDL
;
A
#
# COMPACT_ATOMS: atom_id res chain seq x y z
N MET A 1 21.12 16.80 16.91
CA MET A 1 20.91 15.95 15.72
C MET A 1 19.66 16.41 14.98
N CYS A 2 19.77 16.70 13.69
CA CYS A 2 18.62 17.05 12.86
C CYS A 2 17.86 15.76 12.49
N ARG A 3 16.53 15.79 12.58
CA ARG A 3 15.65 14.63 12.29
C ARG A 3 14.64 15.00 11.23
N VAL A 4 14.38 14.08 10.32
CA VAL A 4 13.34 14.25 9.31
C VAL A 4 11.98 14.11 9.99
N LYS A 5 11.17 15.15 9.91
CA LYS A 5 9.76 15.11 10.35
C LYS A 5 8.82 14.64 9.24
N ARG A 6 9.14 14.98 7.99
CA ARG A 6 8.36 14.61 6.81
C ARG A 6 9.30 14.31 5.64
N PHE A 7 9.07 13.18 4.98
CA PHE A 7 9.73 12.83 3.73
C PHE A 7 8.66 12.57 2.68
N GLU A 8 8.84 13.16 1.50
CA GLU A 8 8.05 12.83 0.33
C GLU A 8 8.97 12.75 -0.87
N GLY A 9 9.06 11.56 -1.48
CA GLY A 9 10.00 11.37 -2.57
C GLY A 9 10.04 9.96 -3.12
N CYS A 10 10.90 9.79 -4.12
CA CYS A 10 11.15 8.49 -4.72
C CYS A 10 12.38 7.83 -4.09
N ILE A 11 12.27 6.56 -3.71
CA ILE A 11 13.41 5.75 -3.27
C ILE A 11 13.54 4.55 -4.19
N ARG A 12 14.76 4.27 -4.65
CA ARG A 12 15.04 3.22 -5.63
C ARG A 12 16.05 2.18 -5.14
N THR A 13 16.70 2.41 -4.01
CA THR A 13 17.81 1.57 -3.52
C THR A 13 17.65 1.27 -2.04
N ALA A 14 18.17 0.12 -1.60
CA ALA A 14 18.22 -0.25 -0.18
C ALA A 14 19.00 0.78 0.65
N ALA A 15 20.15 1.25 0.13
CA ALA A 15 20.94 2.31 0.76
C ALA A 15 20.14 3.61 0.98
N GLY A 16 19.23 3.96 0.07
CA GLY A 16 18.34 5.12 0.23
C GLY A 16 17.34 4.93 1.37
N VAL A 17 16.81 3.72 1.56
CA VAL A 17 15.93 3.40 2.69
C VAL A 17 16.70 3.44 4.00
N GLU A 18 17.92 2.90 4.03
CA GLU A 18 18.78 2.94 5.22
C GLU A 18 19.15 4.37 5.61
N ALA A 19 19.52 5.20 4.63
CA ALA A 19 19.82 6.61 4.85
C ALA A 19 18.60 7.35 5.44
N LEU A 20 17.40 7.10 4.90
CA LEU A 20 16.16 7.65 5.46
C LEU A 20 15.90 7.12 6.87
N ALA A 21 16.10 5.82 7.10
CA ALA A 21 15.93 5.19 8.40
C ALA A 21 16.89 5.75 9.46
N ALA A 22 18.10 6.18 9.07
CA ALA A 22 19.07 6.76 10.00
C ALA A 22 18.62 8.13 10.56
N VAL A 23 17.82 8.87 9.79
CA VAL A 23 17.38 10.24 10.13
C VAL A 23 15.90 10.34 10.51
N ALA A 24 15.12 9.27 10.26
CA ALA A 24 13.71 9.19 10.61
C ALA A 24 13.51 8.80 12.08
N ALA A 25 12.71 9.58 12.80
CA ALA A 25 12.23 9.24 14.13
C ALA A 25 10.83 9.84 14.30
N SER A 26 9.83 8.97 14.37
CA SER A 26 8.41 9.35 14.38
C SER A 26 8.03 10.26 13.19
N ALA A 27 8.59 9.98 12.01
CA ALA A 27 8.40 10.78 10.80
C ALA A 27 7.11 10.41 10.05
N SER A 28 6.61 11.35 9.25
CA SER A 28 5.61 11.07 8.20
C SER A 28 6.34 10.77 6.89
N LEU A 29 6.18 9.56 6.36
CA LEU A 29 6.94 9.08 5.20
C LEU A 29 6.01 8.79 4.03
N THR A 30 6.23 9.45 2.90
CA THR A 30 5.60 9.17 1.62
C THR A 30 6.66 8.70 0.64
N ILE A 31 6.66 7.41 0.33
CA ILE A 31 7.68 6.76 -0.49
C ILE A 31 7.05 6.29 -1.79
N ARG A 32 7.62 6.73 -2.91
CA ARG A 32 7.27 6.24 -4.25
C ARG A 32 8.37 5.33 -4.78
N HIS A 33 8.00 4.17 -5.30
CA HIS A 33 8.97 3.26 -5.91
C HIS A 33 8.33 2.51 -7.09
N LYS A 34 9.17 2.19 -8.09
CA LYS A 34 8.74 1.47 -9.30
C LYS A 34 9.04 -0.03 -9.26
N ALA A 35 9.94 -0.44 -8.37
CA ALA A 35 10.32 -1.83 -8.16
C ALA A 35 10.19 -2.14 -6.66
N PRO A 36 9.91 -3.39 -6.28
CA PRO A 36 9.93 -3.84 -4.90
C PRO A 36 11.13 -3.36 -4.10
N LEU A 37 10.88 -2.77 -2.92
CA LEU A 37 11.91 -2.38 -1.97
C LEU A 37 11.58 -2.93 -0.57
N ASN A 38 12.62 -3.37 0.13
CA ASN A 38 12.51 -3.73 1.53
C ASN A 38 12.42 -2.47 2.40
N LEU A 39 11.26 -2.24 3.02
CA LEU A 39 11.00 -1.11 3.91
C LEU A 39 11.01 -1.50 5.41
N SER A 40 11.38 -2.74 5.74
CA SER A 40 11.36 -3.25 7.13
C SER A 40 12.22 -2.43 8.10
N VAL A 41 13.32 -1.85 7.63
CA VAL A 41 14.23 -1.01 8.45
C VAL A 41 13.56 0.29 8.94
N LEU A 42 12.40 0.67 8.38
CA LEU A 42 11.61 1.81 8.82
C LEU A 42 10.68 1.46 10.00
N ARG A 43 10.55 0.18 10.39
CA ARG A 43 9.68 -0.24 11.51
C ARG A 43 10.02 0.55 12.77
N GLY A 44 8.99 1.16 13.38
CA GLY A 44 9.14 1.98 14.58
C GLY A 44 9.76 3.37 14.36
N LYS A 45 10.05 3.76 13.12
CA LYS A 45 10.66 5.07 12.79
C LYS A 45 9.68 6.07 12.18
N TYR A 46 8.45 5.65 11.93
CA TYR A 46 7.40 6.47 11.35
C TYR A 46 6.15 6.47 12.22
N ILE A 47 5.37 7.55 12.13
CA ILE A 47 3.99 7.64 12.63
C ILE A 47 2.98 7.44 11.50
N TYR A 48 3.41 7.63 10.26
CA TYR A 48 2.60 7.47 9.07
C TYR A 48 3.48 7.03 7.90
N LEU A 49 3.06 6.00 7.16
CA LEU A 49 3.77 5.47 6.00
C LEU A 49 2.80 5.31 4.84
N SER A 50 3.00 6.09 3.78
CA SER A 50 2.33 5.97 2.49
C SER A 50 3.27 5.43 1.44
N VAL A 51 2.88 4.34 0.80
CA VAL A 51 3.69 3.67 -0.22
C VAL A 51 2.96 3.74 -1.55
N TYR A 52 3.59 4.38 -2.53
CA TYR A 52 3.10 4.46 -3.90
C TYR A 52 3.88 3.48 -4.78
N THR A 53 3.17 2.54 -5.36
CA THR A 53 3.73 1.52 -6.24
C THR A 53 2.93 1.40 -7.54
N ILE A 54 3.50 0.73 -8.54
CA ILE A 54 2.78 0.36 -9.76
C ILE A 54 2.34 -1.10 -9.69
N VAL A 55 1.28 -1.44 -10.41
CA VAL A 55 0.90 -2.86 -10.59
C VAL A 55 2.09 -3.62 -11.17
N THR A 56 2.57 -4.62 -10.45
CA THR A 56 3.72 -5.42 -10.86
C THR A 56 3.20 -6.69 -11.54
N ALA A 57 3.49 -6.86 -12.84
CA ALA A 57 3.06 -8.04 -13.60
C ALA A 57 3.79 -9.33 -13.16
N THR A 58 4.97 -9.17 -12.57
CA THR A 58 5.86 -10.24 -12.11
C THR A 58 5.65 -10.51 -10.63
N ALA A 59 5.30 -11.76 -10.30
CA ALA A 59 5.06 -12.27 -8.95
C ALA A 59 6.31 -12.36 -8.05
N VAL A 60 7.35 -11.56 -8.32
CA VAL A 60 8.68 -11.76 -7.76
C VAL A 60 9.07 -10.59 -6.87
N SER A 61 9.14 -10.89 -5.57
CA SER A 61 9.98 -10.20 -4.58
C SER A 61 9.48 -8.86 -3.98
N ALA A 62 8.17 -8.61 -3.90
CA ALA A 62 7.70 -7.60 -2.94
C ALA A 62 7.98 -8.09 -1.51
N VAL A 63 8.67 -7.25 -0.73
CA VAL A 63 8.90 -7.50 0.68
C VAL A 63 7.72 -6.91 1.44
N PRO A 64 7.14 -7.65 2.40
CA PRO A 64 6.06 -7.17 3.26
C PRO A 64 6.35 -5.77 3.82
N LEU A 65 5.34 -4.92 3.81
CA LEU A 65 5.45 -3.61 4.45
C LEU A 65 5.53 -3.77 5.98
N PRO A 66 6.21 -2.85 6.68
CA PRO A 66 6.24 -2.88 8.14
C PRO A 66 4.82 -2.74 8.73
N ASP A 67 4.53 -3.55 9.75
CA ASP A 67 3.19 -3.67 10.34
C ASP A 67 2.78 -2.52 11.25
N THR A 68 3.74 -1.76 11.78
CA THR A 68 3.47 -0.84 12.90
C THR A 68 4.15 0.52 12.72
N PRO A 69 3.36 1.60 12.63
CA PRO A 69 1.90 1.62 12.43
C PRO A 69 1.46 1.05 11.07
N PRO A 70 0.18 0.65 10.88
CA PRO A 70 -0.32 0.09 9.62
C PRO A 70 -0.07 1.04 8.43
N PRO A 71 0.47 0.54 7.31
CA PRO A 71 0.83 1.37 6.16
C PRO A 71 -0.38 1.68 5.28
N LEU A 72 -0.29 2.76 4.52
CA LEU A 72 -1.18 3.05 3.40
C LEU A 72 -0.52 2.61 2.10
N LEU A 73 -1.29 1.93 1.26
CA LEU A 73 -0.83 1.48 -0.05
C LEU A 73 -1.59 2.20 -1.16
N PHE A 74 -0.85 2.83 -2.06
CA PHE A 74 -1.37 3.45 -3.27
C PHE A 74 -0.86 2.66 -4.47
N VAL A 75 -1.76 2.00 -5.20
CA VAL A 75 -1.43 1.20 -6.38
C VAL A 75 -1.81 1.98 -7.64
N MET A 76 -0.81 2.30 -8.45
CA MET A 76 -0.98 2.91 -9.76
C MET A 76 -1.19 1.82 -10.81
N VAL A 77 -2.42 1.74 -11.33
CA VAL A 77 -2.83 0.79 -12.36
C VAL A 77 -2.43 1.35 -13.73
N SER A 78 -1.42 0.75 -14.37
CA SER A 78 -1.06 1.09 -15.75
C SER A 78 -2.07 0.48 -16.73
N THR A 79 -2.03 0.93 -17.99
CA THR A 79 -3.08 0.72 -19.00
C THR A 79 -3.40 -0.74 -19.40
N ALA A 80 -2.69 -1.71 -18.84
CA ALA A 80 -2.86 -3.15 -19.09
C ALA A 80 -3.03 -4.00 -17.82
N GLY A 81 -3.19 -3.39 -16.64
CA GLY A 81 -3.32 -4.13 -15.39
C GLY A 81 -4.74 -4.65 -15.16
N SER A 82 -4.90 -5.97 -15.07
CA SER A 82 -6.16 -6.60 -14.65
C SER A 82 -6.35 -6.50 -13.12
N TRP A 83 -7.59 -6.68 -12.64
CA TRP A 83 -7.88 -6.68 -11.20
C TRP A 83 -7.09 -7.75 -10.43
N GLU A 84 -6.76 -8.89 -11.08
CA GLU A 84 -5.90 -9.93 -10.50
C GLU A 84 -4.45 -9.45 -10.31
N ALA A 85 -3.95 -8.59 -11.20
CA ALA A 85 -2.63 -8.00 -11.05
C ALA A 85 -2.60 -6.99 -9.90
N VAL A 86 -3.69 -6.25 -9.69
CA VAL A 86 -3.88 -5.41 -8.50
C VAL A 86 -3.89 -6.26 -7.24
N ALA A 87 -4.70 -7.33 -7.21
CA ALA A 87 -4.81 -8.22 -6.05
C ALA A 87 -3.45 -8.81 -5.66
N ARG A 88 -2.71 -9.34 -6.64
CA ARG A 88 -1.34 -9.85 -6.42
C ARG A 88 -0.39 -8.79 -5.90
N THR A 89 -0.50 -7.56 -6.42
CA THR A 89 0.34 -6.45 -5.93
C THR A 89 0.02 -6.15 -4.46
N VAL A 90 -1.26 -6.03 -4.09
CA VAL A 90 -1.66 -5.81 -2.70
C VAL A 90 -1.17 -6.96 -1.82
N GLN A 91 -1.42 -8.21 -2.18
CA GLN A 91 -0.94 -9.38 -1.43
C GLN A 91 0.58 -9.38 -1.23
N ALA A 92 1.34 -9.02 -2.27
CA ALA A 92 2.79 -9.03 -2.20
C ALA A 92 3.34 -7.94 -1.25
N TYR A 93 2.64 -6.82 -1.09
CA TYR A 93 2.96 -5.78 -0.10
C TYR A 93 2.26 -5.96 1.24
N ALA A 94 1.49 -7.04 1.43
CA ALA A 94 0.72 -7.26 2.65
C ALA A 94 1.67 -7.25 3.85
N PRO A 95 1.41 -6.40 4.86
CA PRO A 95 2.09 -6.52 6.14
C PRO A 95 1.87 -7.92 6.71
N SER A 96 2.74 -8.39 7.61
CA SER A 96 2.58 -9.71 8.23
C SER A 96 1.25 -9.85 9.00
N SER A 97 0.75 -8.74 9.53
CA SER A 97 -0.56 -8.59 10.16
C SER A 97 -1.73 -8.61 9.17
N LYS A 98 -1.44 -8.55 7.86
CA LYS A 98 -2.39 -8.38 6.75
C LYS A 98 -3.28 -7.13 6.88
N ARG A 99 -2.87 -6.17 7.70
CA ARG A 99 -3.66 -4.96 8.00
C ARG A 99 -3.02 -3.72 7.39
N TYR A 100 -3.75 -3.09 6.49
CA TYR A 100 -3.47 -1.77 5.96
C TYR A 100 -4.21 -0.71 6.74
N ALA A 101 -3.66 0.51 6.81
CA ALA A 101 -4.45 1.66 7.20
C ALA A 101 -5.51 1.99 6.14
N ALA A 102 -5.10 2.01 4.87
CA ALA A 102 -5.99 2.14 3.71
C ALA A 102 -5.29 1.61 2.45
N ILE A 103 -6.08 1.20 1.46
CA ILE A 103 -5.59 0.83 0.12
C ILE A 103 -6.31 1.73 -0.89
N SER A 104 -5.57 2.38 -1.78
CA SER A 104 -6.11 3.25 -2.82
C SER A 104 -5.56 2.89 -4.19
N LEU A 105 -6.42 2.90 -5.20
CA LEU A 105 -6.10 2.59 -6.59
C LEU A 105 -6.23 3.85 -7.46
N SER A 106 -5.30 4.06 -8.38
CA SER A 106 -5.37 5.20 -9.32
C SER A 106 -6.55 5.04 -10.28
N LYS A 107 -7.26 6.14 -10.56
CA LYS A 107 -8.48 6.21 -11.39
C LYS A 107 -8.34 5.49 -12.73
N ARG A 108 -8.83 4.25 -12.78
CA ARG A 108 -9.25 3.56 -13.99
C ARG A 108 -10.46 2.70 -13.66
N GLU A 109 -11.30 2.49 -14.68
CA GLU A 109 -12.60 1.85 -14.63
C GLU A 109 -12.45 0.34 -14.35
N LEU A 110 -12.10 -0.04 -13.12
CA LEU A 110 -12.55 -1.34 -12.63
C LEU A 110 -14.07 -1.33 -12.76
N SER A 111 -14.59 -2.26 -13.55
CA SER A 111 -16.03 -2.49 -13.61
C SER A 111 -16.53 -2.90 -12.22
N ALA A 112 -17.81 -2.67 -11.95
CA ALA A 112 -18.42 -3.07 -10.68
C ALA A 112 -18.31 -4.59 -10.41
N GLU A 113 -18.12 -5.40 -11.45
CA GLU A 113 -17.88 -6.85 -11.33
C GLU A 113 -16.43 -7.14 -10.93
N GLU A 114 -15.45 -6.52 -11.59
CA GLU A 114 -14.02 -6.68 -11.25
C GLU A 114 -13.73 -6.15 -9.85
N GLU A 115 -14.37 -5.06 -9.45
CA GLU A 115 -14.29 -4.52 -8.09
C GLU A 115 -14.81 -5.52 -7.06
N ARG A 116 -16.00 -6.10 -7.29
CA ARG A 116 -16.57 -7.13 -6.40
C ARG A 116 -15.65 -8.34 -6.29
N ARG A 117 -15.07 -8.80 -7.41
CA ARG A 117 -14.11 -9.92 -7.42
C ARG A 117 -12.81 -9.57 -6.68
N LEU A 118 -12.30 -8.36 -6.85
CA LEU A 118 -11.11 -7.87 -6.16
C LEU A 118 -11.34 -7.83 -4.64
N LEU A 119 -12.44 -7.24 -4.20
CA LEU A 119 -12.79 -7.18 -2.78
C LEU A 119 -12.97 -8.58 -2.18
N ALA A 120 -13.70 -9.46 -2.87
CA ALA A 120 -13.90 -10.85 -2.42
C ALA A 120 -12.58 -11.61 -2.30
N LEU A 121 -11.66 -11.47 -3.27
CA LEU A 121 -10.36 -12.13 -3.25
C LEU A 121 -9.48 -11.60 -2.10
N LEU A 122 -9.39 -10.27 -1.93
CA LEU A 122 -8.59 -9.69 -0.85
C LEU A 122 -9.14 -10.07 0.53
N HIS A 123 -10.45 -10.14 0.68
CA HIS A 123 -11.10 -10.61 1.89
C HIS A 123 -10.82 -12.10 2.16
N GLN A 124 -10.91 -12.96 1.15
CA GLN A 124 -10.58 -14.39 1.26
C GLN A 124 -9.13 -14.62 1.72
N GLU A 125 -8.22 -13.75 1.32
CA GLU A 125 -6.81 -13.78 1.72
C GLU A 125 -6.56 -13.19 3.12
N GLY A 126 -7.61 -12.68 3.78
CA GLY A 126 -7.55 -12.10 5.12
C GLY A 126 -6.91 -10.72 5.17
N ILE A 127 -6.87 -9.99 4.04
CA ILE A 127 -6.37 -8.62 3.96
C ILE A 127 -7.46 -7.67 4.49
N ARG A 128 -7.06 -6.72 5.34
CA ARG A 128 -7.98 -5.82 6.05
C ARG A 128 -7.52 -4.38 5.94
N THR A 129 -8.47 -3.44 5.92
CA THR A 129 -8.20 -2.02 6.14
C THR A 129 -8.60 -1.58 7.55
N SER A 130 -8.22 -0.37 7.96
CA SER A 130 -8.61 0.18 9.27
C SER A 130 -10.02 0.77 9.29
N ASP A 131 -10.73 0.70 8.17
CA ASP A 131 -12.10 1.20 8.04
C ASP A 131 -13.09 0.31 8.84
N THR A 132 -14.28 0.85 9.09
CA THR A 132 -15.39 0.13 9.75
C THR A 132 -16.59 0.02 8.80
N GLY A 133 -17.38 -1.06 8.93
CA GLY A 133 -18.58 -1.32 8.13
C GLY A 133 -18.29 -2.05 6.82
N ALA A 134 -19.24 -2.07 5.87
CA ALA A 134 -19.16 -2.97 4.73
C ALA A 134 -17.93 -2.79 3.82
N SER A 135 -17.40 -3.92 3.35
CA SER A 135 -16.38 -3.94 2.29
C SER A 135 -16.93 -3.31 1.02
N CYS A 136 -16.39 -2.16 0.63
CA CYS A 136 -16.84 -1.38 -0.52
C CYS A 136 -15.66 -0.62 -1.13
N SER A 137 -15.87 -0.01 -2.30
CA SER A 137 -14.94 1.01 -2.77
C SER A 137 -15.64 2.32 -3.07
N ASP A 138 -14.93 3.42 -2.78
CA ASP A 138 -15.39 4.77 -3.00
C ASP A 138 -14.31 5.58 -3.73
N ILE A 139 -14.75 6.51 -4.58
CA ILE A 139 -13.84 7.44 -5.24
C ILE A 139 -13.73 8.68 -4.35
N ASP A 140 -12.53 9.02 -3.91
CA ASP A 140 -12.29 10.25 -3.15
C ASP A 140 -12.34 11.50 -4.06
N ASP A 141 -12.40 12.68 -3.45
CA ASP A 141 -12.44 13.97 -4.15
C ASP A 141 -11.22 14.20 -5.07
N VAL A 142 -10.15 13.43 -4.85
CA VAL A 142 -8.88 13.49 -5.59
C VAL A 142 -8.84 12.45 -6.72
N GLY A 143 -9.93 11.68 -6.90
CA GLY A 143 -10.10 10.68 -7.94
C GLY A 143 -9.45 9.33 -7.65
N TRP A 144 -8.93 9.07 -6.45
CA TRP A 144 -8.45 7.74 -6.07
C TRP A 144 -9.62 6.86 -5.63
N ARG A 145 -9.61 5.61 -6.07
CA ARG A 145 -10.56 4.61 -5.59
C ARG A 145 -10.01 3.98 -4.32
N ARG A 146 -10.58 4.31 -3.17
CA ARG A 146 -10.25 3.68 -1.88
C ARG A 146 -10.98 2.35 -1.77
N LEU A 147 -10.25 1.29 -1.43
CA LEU A 147 -10.81 -0.01 -1.10
C LEU A 147 -10.97 -0.07 0.42
N ARG A 148 -12.18 -0.35 0.89
CA ARG A 148 -12.47 -0.67 2.28
C ARG A 148 -12.69 -2.17 2.35
N ILE A 149 -11.90 -2.85 3.17
CA ILE A 149 -11.98 -4.30 3.35
C ILE A 149 -12.09 -4.52 4.83
N CYS A 150 -13.32 -4.72 5.26
CA CYS A 150 -13.66 -4.88 6.66
C CYS A 150 -14.11 -6.33 6.90
N ASP A 151 -14.00 -6.75 8.15
CA ASP A 151 -14.66 -7.96 8.63
C ASP A 151 -16.18 -7.66 8.73
N ASP A 152 -16.93 -7.77 7.64
CA ASP A 152 -18.41 -7.82 7.67
C ASP A 152 -18.80 -9.22 7.19
N LEU A 153 -19.42 -10.12 7.97
CA LEU A 153 -20.28 -10.04 9.17
C LEU A 153 -19.84 -11.05 10.25
#